data_AF-A0A176E1K8-F1
#
_entry.id   AF-A0A176E1K8-F1
#
_cell.length_a   1.000
_cell.length_b   1.000
_cell.length_c   1.000
_cell.angle_alpha   90.00
_cell.angle_beta   90.00
_cell.angle_gamma   90.00
#
_symmetry.space_group_name_H-M   'P 1'
#
loop_
_entity.id
_entity.type
_entity.pdbx_description
1 polymer ?
#
loop_
_entity_poly.entity_id
_entity_poly.type
_entity_poly.pdbx_seq_one_letter_code
_entity_poly.pdbx_strand_id
1 'polypeptide(L)' 'MSTRAEQLRHHRKCFEYGLQRGITPREADLELKLQAARDRARTLQNRMAEKHRAECVAPAPIATPEASKKPYWWEEN' A
#
# COMPACT_ATOMS: atom_id res chain seq x y z
N MET A 1 -4.93 -10.92 -19.60
CA MET A 1 -5.79 -10.42 -20.69
C MET A 1 -7.23 -10.45 -20.20
N SER A 2 -7.94 -9.32 -20.22
CA SER A 2 -9.37 -9.29 -19.84
C SER A 2 -10.22 -9.97 -20.91
N THR A 3 -11.28 -10.67 -20.53
CA THR A 3 -12.21 -11.27 -21.51
C THR A 3 -13.06 -10.20 -22.20
N ARG A 4 -13.60 -10.50 -23.40
CA ARG A 4 -14.51 -9.57 -24.11
C ARG A 4 -15.75 -9.22 -23.29
N ALA A 5 -16.27 -10.19 -22.54
CA ALA A 5 -17.41 -9.98 -21.64
C ALA A 5 -17.08 -8.98 -20.51
N GLU A 6 -15.87 -9.05 -19.95
CA GLU A 6 -15.41 -8.09 -18.93
C GLU A 6 -15.28 -6.67 -19.50
N GLN A 7 -14.74 -6.54 -20.71
CA GLN A 7 -14.62 -5.24 -21.38
C GLN A 7 -16.00 -4.59 -21.59
N LEU A 8 -17.00 -5.36 -22.02
CA LEU A 8 -18.37 -4.87 -22.20
C LEU A 8 -19.01 -4.45 -20.88
N ARG A 9 -18.80 -5.21 -19.80
CA ARG A 9 -19.27 -4.85 -18.45
C ARG A 9 -18.61 -3.54 -17.97
N HIS A 10 -17.31 -3.40 -18.15
CA HIS A 10 -16.57 -2.19 -17.80
C HIS A 10 -17.04 -0.98 -18.60
N HIS A 11 -17.20 -1.14 -19.92
CA HIS A 11 -17.69 -0.08 -20.79
C HIS A 11 -19.10 0.39 -20.39
N ARG A 12 -20.02 -0.55 -20.13
CA ARG A 12 -21.37 -0.24 -19.63
C ARG A 12 -21.30 0.58 -18.34
N LYS A 13 -20.47 0.17 -17.38
CA LYS A 13 -20.28 0.88 -16.11
C LYS A 13 -19.79 2.32 -16.31
N CYS A 14 -18.82 2.53 -17.19
CA CYS A 14 -18.31 3.88 -17.50
C CYS A 14 -19.38 4.74 -18.17
N PHE A 15 -20.19 4.14 -19.06
CA PHE A 15 -21.26 4.84 -19.74
C PHE A 15 -22.37 5.28 -18.78
N GLU A 16 -22.84 4.38 -17.90
CA GLU A 16 -23.85 4.69 -16.88
C GLU A 16 -23.36 5.77 -15.91
N TYR A 17 -22.10 5.70 -15.48
CA TYR A 17 -21.47 6.71 -14.64
C TYR A 17 -21.40 8.08 -15.34
N GLY A 18 -20.98 8.09 -16.61
CA GLY A 18 -20.90 9.30 -17.42
C GLY A 18 -22.26 9.97 -17.58
N LEU A 19 -23.31 9.20 -17.86
CA LEU A 19 -24.68 9.70 -17.95
C LEU A 19 -25.17 10.36 -16.66
N GLN A 20 -24.88 9.76 -15.50
CA GLN A 20 -25.29 10.32 -14.21
C GLN A 20 -24.59 11.64 -13.86
N ARG A 21 -23.35 11.81 -14.34
CA ARG A 21 -22.48 12.94 -14.04
C ARG A 21 -22.49 14.02 -15.13
N GLY A 22 -23.09 13.73 -16.28
CA GLY A 22 -23.06 14.61 -17.45
C GLY A 22 -21.68 14.72 -18.11
N ILE A 23 -20.85 13.67 -18.01
CA ILE A 23 -19.49 13.63 -18.57
C ILE A 23 -19.35 12.55 -19.64
N THR A 24 -18.27 12.61 -20.42
CA THR A 24 -18.03 11.60 -21.46
C THR A 24 -17.63 10.25 -20.86
N PRO A 25 -17.89 9.12 -21.55
CA PRO A 25 -17.48 7.80 -21.06
C PRO A 25 -15.96 7.67 -20.84
N ARG A 26 -15.15 8.44 -21.57
CA ARG A 26 -13.70 8.46 -21.43
C ARG A 26 -13.26 9.17 -20.15
N GLU A 27 -13.90 10.28 -19.81
CA GLU A 27 -13.66 10.99 -18.55
C GLU A 27 -14.13 10.14 -17.36
N ALA A 28 -15.29 9.49 -17.48
CA ALA A 28 -15.78 8.54 -16.49
C ALA A 28 -14.79 7.41 -16.20
N ASP A 29 -14.20 6.81 -17.24
CA ASP A 29 -13.17 5.77 -17.08
C ASP A 29 -11.92 6.30 -16.34
N LEU A 30 -11.48 7.52 -16.64
CA LEU A 30 -10.36 8.17 -15.95
C LEU A 30 -10.69 8.44 -14.47
N GLU A 31 -11.88 8.96 -14.18
CA GLU A 31 -12.32 9.26 -12.81
C GLU A 31 -12.41 7.98 -11.97
N LEU A 32 -12.98 6.90 -12.52
CA LEU A 32 -13.04 5.59 -11.89
C LEU A 32 -11.65 5.00 -11.63
N LYS A 33 -10.71 5.16 -12.57
CA LYS A 33 -9.31 4.73 -12.40
C LYS A 33 -8.60 5.54 -11.31
N LEU A 34 -8.82 6.85 -11.25
CA LEU A 34 -8.26 7.71 -10.20
C LEU A 34 -8.81 7.34 -8.83
N GLN A 35 -10.10 7.07 -8.73
CA GLN A 35 -10.72 6.61 -7.49
C GLN A 35 -10.11 5.28 -7.03
N ALA A 36 -10.01 4.29 -7.92
CA ALA A 36 -9.37 3.02 -7.60
C ALA A 36 -7.88 3.17 -7.21
N ALA A 37 -7.17 4.13 -7.81
CA ALA A 37 -5.79 4.44 -7.43
C ALA A 37 -5.70 5.03 -6.01
N ARG A 38 -6.59 5.98 -5.66
CA ARG A 38 -6.68 6.56 -4.32
C ARG A 38 -7.01 5.50 -3.26
N ASP A 39 -7.93 4.58 -3.56
CA ASP A 39 -8.28 3.49 -2.65
C ASP A 39 -7.10 2.54 -2.41
N ARG A 40 -6.35 2.20 -3.46
CA ARG A 40 -5.11 1.42 -3.33
C ARG A 40 -4.05 2.14 -2.50
N ALA A 41 -3.87 3.44 -2.70
CA ALA A 41 -2.92 4.22 -1.90
C ALA A 41 -3.33 4.25 -0.41
N ARG A 42 -4.62 4.46 -0.12
CA ARG A 42 -5.16 4.45 1.25
C ARG A 42 -4.98 3.10 1.93
N THR A 43 -5.29 2.00 1.23
CA THR A 43 -5.09 0.65 1.79
C THR A 43 -3.62 0.34 2.07
N LEU A 44 -2.70 0.78 1.21
CA LEU A 44 -1.26 0.65 1.46
C LEU A 44 -0.81 1.48 2.66
N GLN A 45 -1.26 2.73 2.78
CA GLN A 45 -0.96 3.58 3.94
C GLN A 45 -1.45 2.97 5.25
N ASN A 46 -2.68 2.43 5.27
CA ASN A 46 -3.21 1.76 6.45
C ASN A 46 -2.36 0.55 6.86
N ARG A 47 -1.95 -0.29 5.88
CA ARG A 47 -1.06 -1.43 6.14
C ARG A 47 0.31 -0.99 6.68
N MET A 48 0.87 0.09 6.16
CA MET A 48 2.14 0.64 6.67
C MET A 48 1.99 1.18 8.09
N ALA A 49 0.88 1.87 8.38
CA ALA A 49 0.59 2.40 9.71
C ALA A 49 0.37 1.27 10.73
N GLU A 50 -0.32 0.19 10.34
CA GLU A 50 -0.50 -1.01 11.17
C GLU A 50 0.83 -1.68 11.50
N LYS A 51 1.71 -1.87 10.50
CA LYS A 51 3.06 -2.40 10.72
C LYS A 51 3.89 -1.53 11.65
N HIS A 52 3.90 -0.22 11.41
CA HIS A 52 4.63 0.72 12.26
C HIS A 52 4.12 0.70 13.71
N ARG A 53 2.81 0.61 13.93
CA ARG A 53 2.24 0.46 15.28
C ARG A 53 2.67 -0.85 15.94
N ALA A 54 2.71 -1.95 15.18
CA ALA A 54 3.17 -3.24 15.72
C ALA A 54 4.67 -3.22 16.09
N GLU A 55 5.52 -2.58 15.27
CA GLU A 55 6.96 -2.44 15.53
C GLU A 55 7.24 -1.49 16.71
N CYS A 56 6.51 -0.39 16.86
CA CYS A 56 6.65 0.50 18.02
C CYS A 56 6.19 -0.11 19.35
N VAL A 57 5.38 -1.18 19.32
CA VAL A 57 4.92 -1.91 20.51
C VAL A 57 5.79 -3.15 20.78
N ALA A 58 6.82 -3.40 19.97
CA ALA A 58 7.81 -4.42 20.30
C ALA A 58 8.38 -4.12 21.69
N PRO A 59 8.33 -5.09 22.64
CA PRO A 59 8.84 -4.87 23.98
C PRO A 59 10.30 -4.43 23.86
N ALA A 60 10.68 -3.40 24.63
CA ALA A 60 12.04 -2.89 24.69
C ALA A 60 13.02 -4.07 24.71
N PRO A 61 14.07 -4.07 23.86
CA PRO A 61 15.02 -5.16 23.87
C PRO A 61 15.47 -5.34 25.32
N ILE A 62 15.16 -6.51 25.90
CA ILE A 62 15.71 -6.91 27.19
C ILE A 62 17.20 -6.73 26.98
N ALA A 63 17.79 -5.76 27.69
CA ALA A 63 19.21 -5.49 27.62
C ALA A 63 19.90 -6.80 27.97
N THR A 64 20.29 -7.56 26.95
CA THR A 64 21.19 -8.69 27.10
C THR A 64 22.42 -8.08 27.73
N PRO A 65 22.84 -8.52 28.93
CA PRO A 65 23.99 -7.95 29.59
C PRO A 65 25.12 -8.04 28.58
N GLU A 66 25.66 -6.88 28.26
CA GLU A 66 26.66 -6.66 27.25
C GLU A 66 27.87 -7.51 27.65
N ALA A 67 27.96 -8.73 27.11
CA ALA A 67 29.15 -9.52 27.21
C ALA A 67 30.19 -8.73 26.41
N SER A 68 30.97 -7.92 27.14
CA SER A 68 32.03 -7.08 26.60
C SER A 68 32.93 -7.96 25.74
N LYS A 69 32.69 -8.00 24.43
CA LYS A 69 33.62 -8.57 23.46
C LYS A 69 34.79 -7.62 23.41
N LYS A 70 35.75 -7.88 24.29
CA LYS A 70 37.06 -7.25 24.25
C LYS A 70 37.59 -7.40 22.81
N PRO A 71 38.00 -6.30 22.16
CA PRO A 71 38.55 -6.39 20.82
C PRO A 71 39.86 -7.18 20.84
N TYR A 72 40.07 -7.98 19.80
CA TYR A 72 41.13 -9.00 19.65
C TYR A 72 42.57 -8.47 19.71
N TRP A 73 42.80 -7.16 19.80
CA TRP A 73 44.13 -6.54 19.67
C TRP A 73 44.77 -6.06 20.99
N TRP A 74 44.27 -6.46 22.16
CA TRP A 74 44.84 -6.05 23.45
C TRP A 74 45.84 -7.06 24.05
N GLU A 75 45.88 -8.30 23.59
CA GLU A 75 46.83 -9.31 24.07
C GLU A 75 48.12 -9.33 23.25
N GLU A 76 48.89 -8.24 23.26
CA GLU A 76 50.31 -8.24 22.86
C GLU A 76 50.98 -6.94 23.37
N ASN A 77 51.32 -6.94 24.67
CA ASN A 77 52.43 -6.18 25.28
C ASN A 77 52.71 -6.75 26.67
#